data_AF-A0A3R9S221-F1
#
_entry.id   AF-A0A3R9S221-F1
#
_cell.length_a   1.000
_cell.length_b   1.000
_cell.length_c   1.000
_cell.angle_alpha   90.00
_cell.angle_beta   90.00
_cell.angle_gamma   90.00
#
_symmetry.space_group_name_H-M   'P 1'
#
loop_
_entity.id
_entity.type
_entity.pdbx_description
1 polymer ?
#
loop_
_entity_poly.entity_id
_entity_poly.type
_entity_poly.pdbx_seq_one_letter_code
_entity_poly.pdbx_strand_id
1 'polypeptide(L)' 'DAGQAIAQSAIEVKEHDNVASLAERVHKLEHFIYPQVAEWLCNGQLTWKNGQAYFRNQILEHPIRFASW' A
#
# COMPACT_ATOMS: atom_id res chain seq x y z
N ASP A 1 -4.28 -13.22 -3.84
CA ASP A 1 -4.70 -11.80 -3.85
C ASP A 1 -6.20 -11.56 -3.64
N ALA A 2 -6.86 -12.29 -2.73
CA ALA A 2 -8.31 -12.13 -2.49
C ALA A 2 -8.64 -11.32 -1.23
N GLY A 3 -7.63 -10.79 -0.53
CA GLY A 3 -7.81 -9.97 0.67
C GLY A 3 -8.01 -8.49 0.32
N GLN A 4 -8.65 -7.75 1.22
CA GLN A 4 -8.86 -6.31 1.07
C GLN A 4 -7.52 -5.57 1.01
N ALA A 5 -7.30 -4.80 -0.06
CA ALA A 5 -6.10 -3.99 -0.19
C ALA A 5 -6.10 -2.86 0.86
N ILE A 6 -5.00 -2.75 1.61
CA ILE A 6 -4.85 -1.73 2.67
C ILE A 6 -4.24 -0.44 2.12
N ALA A 7 -3.16 -0.58 1.38
CA ALA A 7 -2.37 0.52 0.86
C ALA A 7 -1.91 0.19 -0.55
N GLN A 8 -1.86 1.20 -1.40
CA GLN A 8 -1.41 1.08 -2.79
C GLN A 8 -0.65 2.34 -3.20
N SER A 9 0.33 2.17 -4.07
CA SER A 9 0.95 3.27 -4.80
C SER A 9 1.01 2.89 -6.28
N ALA A 10 0.99 3.91 -7.12
CA ALA A 10 1.07 3.76 -8.56
C ALA A 10 2.32 4.48 -9.06
N ILE A 11 2.96 3.91 -10.08
CA ILE A 11 4.08 4.55 -10.76
C ILE A 11 3.79 4.63 -12.24
N GLU A 12 4.24 5.71 -12.86
CA GLU A 12 4.30 5.80 -14.30
C GLU A 12 5.34 4.81 -14.86
N VAL A 13 4.97 4.09 -15.92
CA VAL A 13 5.92 3.31 -16.73
C VAL A 13 6.52 4.24 -17.77
N LYS A 14 7.83 4.43 -17.73
CA LYS A 14 8.56 5.33 -18.65
C LYS A 14 8.94 4.58 -19.92
N GLU A 15 9.13 5.32 -21.02
CA GLU A 15 9.48 4.74 -22.33
C GLU A 15 10.76 3.88 -22.29
N HIS A 16 11.68 4.19 -21.38
CA HIS A 16 12.96 3.48 -21.23
C HIS A 16 12.97 2.49 -20.07
N ASP A 17 11.81 2.23 -19.44
CA ASP A 17 11.75 1.16 -18.45
C ASP A 17 11.86 -0.21 -19.09
N ASN A 18 12.63 -1.07 -18.44
CA ASN A 18 12.62 -2.49 -18.68
C ASN A 18 12.10 -3.20 -17.42
N VAL A 19 11.92 -4.51 -17.50
CA VAL A 19 11.40 -5.32 -16.38
C VAL A 19 12.22 -5.10 -15.10
N ALA A 20 13.55 -5.02 -15.21
CA ALA A 20 14.42 -4.83 -14.05
C ALA A 20 14.32 -3.42 -13.46
N SER A 21 14.33 -2.37 -14.29
CA SER A 21 14.22 -0.98 -13.80
C SER A 21 12.85 -0.71 -13.18
N LEU A 22 11.78 -1.24 -13.80
CA LEU A 22 10.44 -1.11 -13.27
C LEU A 22 10.29 -1.85 -11.94
N ALA A 23 10.82 -3.08 -11.84
CA ALA A 23 10.81 -3.84 -10.60
C ALA A 23 11.58 -3.13 -9.48
N GLU A 24 12.75 -2.53 -9.78
CA GLU A 24 13.52 -1.76 -8.78
C GLU A 24 12.72 -0.56 -8.26
N ARG A 25 12.01 0.15 -9.15
CA ARG A 25 11.15 1.28 -8.78
C ARG A 25 9.97 0.84 -7.92
N VAL A 26 9.30 -0.26 -8.28
CA VAL A 26 8.23 -0.86 -7.45
C VAL A 26 8.77 -1.27 -6.09
N HIS A 27 9.95 -1.89 -6.04
CA HIS A 27 10.55 -2.35 -4.80
C HIS A 27 10.92 -1.21 -3.84
N LYS A 28 11.29 -0.03 -4.37
CA LYS A 28 11.45 1.19 -3.57
C LYS A 28 10.14 1.65 -2.95
N LEU A 29 9.02 1.50 -3.65
CA LEU A 29 7.70 1.79 -3.08
C LEU A 29 7.27 0.77 -2.03
N GLU A 30 7.56 -0.52 -2.23
CA GLU A 30 7.29 -1.54 -1.21
C GLU A 30 7.99 -1.20 0.11
N HIS A 31 9.27 -0.83 0.04
CA HIS A 31 10.05 -0.38 1.19
C HIS A 31 9.52 0.89 1.86
N PHE A 32 8.71 1.69 1.15
CA PHE A 32 8.08 2.88 1.72
C PHE A 32 6.72 2.54 2.35
N ILE A 33 5.86 1.81 1.63
CA ILE A 33 4.48 1.55 2.05
C ILE A 33 4.42 0.50 3.16
N TYR A 34 5.24 -0.55 3.06
CA TYR A 34 5.16 -1.69 3.96
C TYR A 34 5.44 -1.32 5.42
N PRO A 35 6.52 -0.58 5.75
CA PRO A 35 6.76 -0.15 7.13
C PRO A 35 5.66 0.76 7.66
N GLN A 36 5.08 1.61 6.81
CA GLN A 36 4.00 2.51 7.22
C GLN A 36 2.72 1.75 7.59
N VAL A 37 2.37 0.71 6.83
CA VAL A 37 1.23 -0.17 7.15
C VAL A 37 1.51 -0.97 8.42
N ALA A 38 2.73 -1.49 8.59
CA ALA A 38 3.13 -2.20 9.79
C ALA A 38 3.04 -1.30 11.03
N GLU A 39 3.49 -0.04 10.93
CA GLU A 39 3.36 0.96 11.98
C GLU A 39 1.90 1.20 12.37
N TRP A 40 1.00 1.35 11.38
CA TRP A 40 -0.42 1.54 11.66
C TRP A 40 -1.04 0.35 12.39
N LEU A 41 -0.64 -0.88 12.07
CA LEU A 41 -1.08 -2.07 12.79
C LEU A 41 -0.58 -2.06 14.23
N CYS A 42 0.72 -1.82 14.43
CA CYS A 42 1.34 -1.79 15.75
C CYS A 42 0.74 -0.72 16.66
N ASN A 43 0.42 0.45 16.09
CA ASN A 43 -0.16 1.58 16.82
C ASN A 43 -1.69 1.52 16.94
N GLY A 44 -2.34 0.47 16.44
CA GLY A 44 -3.80 0.31 16.48
C GLY A 44 -4.57 1.27 15.56
N GLN A 45 -3.88 1.98 14.67
CA GLN A 45 -4.50 2.84 13.66
C GLN A 45 -5.13 2.00 12.54
N LEU A 46 -4.56 0.84 12.22
CA LEU A 46 -5.16 -0.15 11.33
C LEU A 46 -5.62 -1.35 12.15
N THR A 47 -6.87 -1.76 12.01
CA THR A 47 -7.42 -2.93 12.69
C THR A 47 -8.26 -3.79 11.75
N TRP A 48 -8.32 -5.09 12.00
CA TRP A 48 -9.18 -6.02 11.27
C TRP A 48 -10.32 -6.48 12.18
N LYS A 49 -11.57 -6.18 11.80
CA LYS A 49 -12.77 -6.53 12.58
C LYS A 49 -13.89 -6.91 11.62
N ASN A 50 -14.64 -7.96 11.95
CA ASN A 50 -15.82 -8.39 11.18
C ASN A 50 -15.53 -8.62 9.67
N GLY A 51 -14.34 -9.12 9.33
CA GLY A 51 -13.95 -9.37 7.94
C GLY A 51 -13.61 -8.11 7.13
N GLN A 52 -13.44 -6.97 7.79
CA GLN A 52 -13.12 -5.68 7.16
C GLN A 52 -11.93 -5.01 7.84
N ALA A 53 -11.12 -4.31 7.04
CA ALA A 53 -10.10 -3.42 7.53
C ALA A 53 -10.72 -2.07 7.95
N TYR A 54 -10.27 -1.58 9.11
CA TYR A 54 -10.60 -0.26 9.63
C TYR A 54 -9.34 0.56 9.79
N PHE A 55 -9.29 1.74 9.19
CA PHE A 55 -8.23 2.71 9.41
C PHE A 55 -8.76 3.89 10.22
N ARG A 56 -8.13 4.19 11.36
CA ARG A 56 -8.53 5.26 12.30
C ARG A 56 -10.02 5.20 12.65
N ASN A 57 -10.51 3.99 12.96
CA ASN A 57 -11.90 3.67 13.27
C ASN A 57 -12.92 3.88 12.13
N GLN A 58 -12.47 4.05 10.89
CA GLN A 58 -13.34 4.12 9.72
C GLN A 58 -13.14 2.89 8.83
N ILE A 59 -14.22 2.40 8.22
CA ILE A 59 -14.15 1.28 7.27
C ILE A 59 -13.27 1.70 6.10
N LEU A 60 -12.31 0.85 5.74
CA LEU A 60 -11.39 1.12 4.65
C LEU A 60 -12.00 0.70 3.30
N GLU A 61 -12.99 1.42 2.79
CA GLU A 61 -13.67 1.04 1.53
C GLU A 61 -12.72 0.98 0.33
N HIS A 62 -11.67 1.81 0.35
CA HIS A 62 -10.63 1.86 -0.66
C HIS A 62 -9.25 1.86 -0.01
N PRO A 63 -8.24 1.25 -0.65
CA PRO A 63 -6.87 1.28 -0.16
C PRO A 63 -6.35 2.71 -0.08
N ILE A 64 -5.56 2.99 0.95
CA ILE A 64 -4.87 4.27 1.11
C ILE A 64 -3.87 4.42 -0.04
N ARG A 65 -4.03 5.49 -0.82
CA ARG A 65 -3.17 5.80 -1.95
C ARG A 65 -1.97 6.62 -1.46
N PHE A 66 -0.78 6.07 -1.66
CA PHE A 66 0.47 6.81 -1.53
C PHE A 66 0.89 7.32 -2.90
N ALA A 67 1.33 8.58 -2.94
CA ALA A 67 1.61 9.41 -4.12
C ALA A 67 1.89 8.66 -5.44
N SER A 68 1.27 9.13 -6.52
CA SER A 68 1.58 8.74 -7.90
C SER A 68 2.79 9.54 -8.38
N TRP A 69 3.87 8.84 -8.74
CA TRP A 69 5.11 9.41 -9.28
C TRP A 69 5.33 9.06 -10.74
#